data_AF-A0A350IXN8-F1
#
_entry.id   AF-A0A350IXN8-F1
#
_cell.length_a   1.000
_cell.length_b   1.000
_cell.length_c   1.000
_cell.angle_alpha   90.00
_cell.angle_beta   90.00
_cell.angle_gamma   90.00
#
_symmetry.space_group_name_H-M   'P 1'
#
loop_
_entity.id
_entity.type
_entity.pdbx_description
1 polymer ?
#
loop_
_entity_poly.entity_id
_entity_poly.type
_entity_poly.pdbx_seq_one_letter_code
_entity_poly.pdbx_strand_id
1 'polypeptide(L)' 'LFEAACAAVMTMGTAGQMAHDQLLWMQGNASYRTKIIDAVYCMKESDLLKVGKYEML' A
#
# COMPACT_ATOMS: atom_id res chain seq x y z
N LEU A 1 -16.61 -11.91 -0.97
CA LEU A 1 -16.66 -10.54 -0.41
C LEU A 1 -15.55 -10.32 0.62
N PHE A 2 -15.41 -11.22 1.61
CA PHE A 2 -14.38 -11.14 2.64
C PHE A 2 -12.95 -11.13 2.09
N GLU A 3 -12.62 -12.09 1.21
CA GLU A 3 -11.29 -12.17 0.59
C GLU A 3 -10.93 -10.89 -0.19
N ALA A 4 -11.88 -10.36 -0.96
CA ALA A 4 -11.69 -9.11 -1.70
C ALA A 4 -11.49 -7.91 -0.76
N ALA A 5 -12.21 -7.85 0.35
CA ALA A 5 -12.03 -6.81 1.36
C ALA A 5 -10.65 -6.93 2.05
N CYS A 6 -10.22 -8.14 2.44
CA CYS A 6 -8.90 -8.38 2.99
C CYS A 6 -7.79 -7.97 2.00
N ALA A 7 -7.91 -8.38 0.74
CA ALA A 7 -6.97 -8.01 -0.31
C ALA A 7 -6.91 -6.49 -0.52
N ALA A 8 -8.05 -5.79 -0.52
CA ALA A 8 -8.11 -4.34 -0.66
C ALA A 8 -7.42 -3.63 0.53
N VAL A 9 -7.70 -4.06 1.76
CA VAL A 9 -7.10 -3.48 2.96
C VAL A 9 -5.58 -3.70 2.97
N MET A 10 -5.12 -4.91 2.66
CA MET A 10 -3.68 -5.19 2.60
C MET A 10 -2.99 -4.37 1.51
N THR A 11 -3.58 -4.30 0.32
CA THR A 11 -3.06 -3.50 -0.80
C THR A 11 -2.94 -2.03 -0.42
N MET A 12 -3.99 -1.44 0.15
CA MET A 12 -3.97 -0.02 0.52
C MET A 12 -3.01 0.26 1.68
N GLY A 13 -2.90 -0.63 2.66
CA GLY A 13 -1.93 -0.51 3.75
C GLY A 13 -0.49 -0.55 3.25
N THR A 14 -0.19 -1.50 2.36
CA THR A 14 1.13 -1.65 1.71
C THR A 14 1.48 -0.42 0.88
N ALA A 15 0.52 0.08 0.10
CA ALA A 15 0.71 1.30 -0.69
C ALA A 15 0.97 2.53 0.19
N GLY A 16 0.30 2.63 1.34
CA GLY A 16 0.55 3.68 2.33
C GLY A 16 1.99 3.66 2.85
N GLN A 17 2.50 2.49 3.22
CA GLN A 17 3.90 2.34 3.64
C GLN A 17 4.88 2.71 2.54
N MET A 18 4.70 2.15 1.33
CA MET A 18 5.56 2.47 0.17
C MET A 18 5.56 3.97 -0.14
N ALA A 19 4.40 4.63 -0.08
CA ALA A 19 4.27 6.06 -0.31
C ALA A 19 4.97 6.89 0.78
N HIS A 20 4.88 6.45 2.04
CA HIS A 20 5.51 7.10 3.18
C HIS A 20 7.04 6.96 3.14
N ASP A 21 7.56 5.78 2.78
CA ASP A 21 9.01 5.54 2.66
C ASP A 21 9.65 6.39 1.55
N GLN A 22 8.87 6.76 0.54
CA GLN A 22 9.31 7.64 -0.54
C GLN A 22 9.04 9.12 -0.26
N LEU A 23 8.51 9.49 0.91
CA LEU A 23 8.20 10.86 1.26
C LEU A 23 9.48 11.62 1.66
N LEU A 24 9.66 12.81 1.12
CA LEU A 24 10.73 13.71 1.57
C LEU A 24 10.24 14.56 2.74
N TRP A 25 11.18 15.05 3.57
CA TRP A 25 10.87 15.79 4.79
C TRP A 25 10.03 17.07 4.57
N MET A 26 10.16 17.74 3.41
CA MET A 26 9.36 18.93 3.06
C MET A 26 7.99 18.57 2.47
N GLN A 27 7.74 17.30 2.14
CA GLN A 27 6.52 16.88 1.46
C GLN A 27 5.41 16.62 2.49
N GLY A 28 4.25 17.21 2.22
CA GLY A 28 3.08 17.09 3.08
C GLY A 28 2.03 16.13 2.53
N ASN A 29 0.83 16.25 3.09
CA ASN A 29 -0.32 15.38 2.78
C ASN A 29 -0.66 15.32 1.28
N ALA A 30 -0.56 16.43 0.55
CA ALA A 30 -0.84 16.46 -0.88
C ALA A 30 0.09 15.49 -1.65
N SER A 31 1.39 15.55 -1.40
CA SER A 31 2.38 14.65 -2.00
C SER A 31 2.20 13.21 -1.56
N TYR A 32 1.84 12.98 -0.29
CA TYR A 32 1.58 11.63 0.23
C TYR A 32 0.43 10.94 -0.52
N ARG A 33 -0.70 11.63 -0.70
CA ARG A 33 -1.86 11.08 -1.42
C ARG A 33 -1.54 10.75 -2.88
N THR A 34 -0.79 11.62 -3.56
CA THR A 34 -0.33 11.33 -4.93
C THR A 34 0.58 10.10 -4.96
N LYS A 35 1.53 10.00 -4.01
CA LYS A 35 2.41 8.84 -3.89
C LYS A 35 1.69 7.54 -3.58
N ILE A 36 0.57 7.57 -2.85
CA ILE A 36 -0.27 6.36 -2.65
C ILE A 36 -0.80 5.84 -3.98
N ILE A 37 -1.23 6.73 -4.88
CA ILE A 37 -1.73 6.34 -6.21
C ILE A 37 -0.60 5.68 -7.01
N ASP A 38 0.59 6.31 -7.02
CA ASP A 38 1.77 5.75 -7.68
C ASP A 38 2.17 4.39 -7.08
N ALA A 39 2.12 4.27 -5.76
CA ALA A 39 2.45 3.05 -5.04
C ALA A 39 1.47 1.92 -5.39
N VAL A 40 0.16 2.18 -5.46
CA VAL A 40 -0.83 1.19 -5.92
C VAL A 40 -0.54 0.75 -7.36
N TYR A 41 -0.24 1.70 -8.26
CA TYR A 41 0.03 1.39 -9.67
C TYR A 41 1.33 0.60 -9.88
N CYS A 42 2.38 0.93 -9.11
CA CYS A 42 3.70 0.31 -9.24
C CYS A 42 3.90 -0.93 -8.36
N MET A 43 2.91 -1.29 -7.54
CA MET A 43 2.98 -2.42 -6.63
C MET A 43 3.21 -3.73 -7.37
N LYS A 44 4.19 -4.51 -6.90
CA LYS A 44 4.43 -5.86 -7.40
C LYS A 44 3.88 -6.88 -6.42
N GLU A 45 3.60 -8.09 -6.91
CA GLU A 45 3.20 -9.21 -6.06
C GLU A 45 4.20 -9.47 -4.92
N SER A 46 5.49 -9.30 -5.20
CA SER A 46 6.56 -9.43 -4.20
C SER A 46 6.43 -8.44 -3.04
N ASP A 47 5.81 -7.28 -3.26
CA ASP A 47 5.67 -6.26 -2.21
C ASP A 47 4.57 -6.67 -1.23
N LEU A 48 3.46 -7.24 -1.73
CA LEU A 48 2.39 -7.81 -0.89
C LEU A 48 2.86 -9.02 -0.08
N LEU A 49 3.65 -9.92 -0.70
CA LEU A 49 4.14 -11.12 -0.04
C LEU A 49 5.10 -10.83 1.13
N LYS A 50 5.81 -9.68 1.11
CA LYS A 50 6.69 -9.27 2.21
C LYS A 50 5.93 -8.82 3.45
N VAL A 51 4.74 -8.25 3.28
CA VAL A 51 3.94 -7.69 4.39
C VAL A 51 3.15 -8.78 5.13
N GLY A 52 2.94 -9.92 4.47
CA GLY A 52 2.34 -11.11 5.07
C GLY A 52 1.24 -11.71 4.22
N LYS A 53 0.76 -12.89 4.63
CA LYS A 53 -0.44 -13.52 4.08
C LYS A 53 -1.57 -13.33 5.08
N TYR A 54 -2.75 -12.91 4.61
CA TYR A 54 -3.93 -12.93 5.46
C TYR A 54 -4.42 -14.37 5.61
N GLU A 55 -4.84 -14.72 6.82
CA GLU A 55 -5.40 -16.03 7.11
C GLU A 55 -6.92 -15.98 6.88
N MET A 56 -7.43 -16.92 6.09
CA MET A 56 -8.86 -17.07 5.89
C MET A 56 -9.35 -18.13 6.88
N LEU A 57 -10.13 -17.68 7.86
CA LEU A 57 -10.82 -18.53 8.83
C LEU A 57 -12.02 -19.22 8.21
#